data_AF-A0A5N7AHL9-F1
#
_entry.id   AF-A0A5N7AHL9-F1
#
_cell.length_a   1.000
_cell.length_b   1.000
_cell.length_c   1.000
_cell.angle_alpha   90.00
_cell.angle_beta   90.00
_cell.angle_gamma   90.00
#
_symmetry.space_group_name_H-M   'P 1'
#
loop_
_entity.id
_entity.type
_entity.pdbx_description
1 polymer ?
#
loop_
_entity_poly.entity_id
_entity_poly.type
_entity_poly.pdbx_seq_one_letter_code
_entity_poly.pdbx_strand_id
1 'polypeptide(L)'
;MTVPLARDGGMTQWVLVEKAAAPGKRLLLSSCETFYKRSWICDRNGNVASVITHGIASVYTDSRYRGRGYASRLMNELARVLPTWQIDQSEQVKCVASVLFSDIGRGYYRRLGWHPFLDKLWLRGPLRVARPSL
;
A
#
# COMPACT_ATOMS: atom_id res chain seq x y z
N MET A 1 17.37 5.65 7.15
CA MET A 1 17.74 5.85 5.73
C MET A 1 17.94 7.34 5.48
N THR A 2 18.84 7.73 4.56
CA THR A 2 19.16 9.15 4.28
C THR A 2 18.38 9.73 3.09
N VAL A 3 17.77 8.88 2.25
CA VAL A 3 16.94 9.30 1.12
C VAL A 3 15.71 10.07 1.65
N PRO A 4 15.39 11.27 1.12
CA PRO A 4 14.34 12.14 1.68
C PRO A 4 12.96 11.50 1.85
N LEU A 5 12.58 10.55 0.98
CA LEU A 5 11.30 9.85 1.09
C LEU A 5 11.29 8.77 2.19
N ALA A 6 12.45 8.21 2.53
CA ALA A 6 12.59 7.08 3.44
C ALA A 6 13.18 7.46 4.82
N ARG A 7 13.61 8.71 5.00
CA ARG A 7 14.14 9.22 6.27
C ARG A 7 13.03 9.38 7.31
N ASP A 8 13.43 9.45 8.58
CA ASP A 8 12.54 9.81 9.71
C ASP A 8 11.28 8.94 9.82
N GLY A 9 11.42 7.64 9.52
CA GLY A 9 10.30 6.70 9.52
C GLY A 9 9.41 6.78 8.28
N GLY A 10 9.72 7.62 7.27
CA GLY A 10 8.94 7.75 6.04
C GLY A 10 8.77 6.47 5.24
N MET A 11 9.56 5.43 5.51
CA MET A 11 9.42 4.09 4.97
C MET A 11 9.25 3.04 6.08
N THR A 12 8.31 2.11 5.90
CA THR A 12 8.12 0.92 6.73
C THR A 12 8.35 -0.35 5.93
N GLN A 13 9.13 -1.28 6.47
CA GLN A 13 9.36 -2.60 5.88
C GLN A 13 8.35 -3.60 6.43
N TRP A 14 7.71 -4.36 5.55
CA TRP A 14 6.71 -5.38 5.90
C TRP A 14 7.17 -6.74 5.43
N VAL A 15 7.09 -7.72 6.32
CA VAL A 15 7.44 -9.10 6.02
C VAL A 15 6.34 -10.02 6.51
N LEU A 16 5.76 -10.78 5.59
CA LEU A 16 4.91 -11.91 5.93
C LEU A 16 5.81 -13.08 6.31
N VAL A 17 5.62 -13.56 7.54
CA VAL A 17 6.40 -14.67 8.10
C VAL A 17 5.51 -15.82 8.54
N GLU A 18 6.08 -17.01 8.64
CA GLU A 18 5.39 -18.16 9.22
C GLU A 18 5.09 -17.93 10.72
N LYS A 19 3.83 -18.11 11.13
CA LYS A 19 3.38 -17.86 12.50
C LYS A 19 3.86 -18.93 13.49
N ALA A 20 3.93 -20.18 13.06
CA ALA A 20 4.18 -21.34 13.93
C ALA A 20 5.65 -21.47 14.38
N ALA A 21 6.59 -20.89 13.63
CA ALA A 21 8.00 -20.94 13.96
C ALA A 21 8.39 -19.95 15.07
N ALA A 22 9.37 -20.35 15.88
CA ALA A 22 9.95 -19.51 16.93
C ALA A 22 10.54 -18.20 16.36
N PRO A 23 10.52 -17.08 17.12
CA PRO A 23 11.23 -15.86 16.73
C PRO A 23 12.68 -16.14 16.31
N GLY A 24 13.15 -15.48 15.26
CA GLY A 24 14.48 -15.72 14.67
C GLY A 24 14.59 -16.97 13.78
N LYS A 25 13.62 -17.89 13.82
CA LYS A 25 13.55 -19.08 12.95
C LYS A 25 12.40 -19.04 11.94
N ARG A 26 11.67 -17.92 11.88
CA ARG A 26 10.51 -17.78 11.00
C ARG A 26 10.94 -17.64 9.55
N LEU A 27 10.32 -18.41 8.68
CA LEU A 27 10.51 -18.28 7.25
C LEU A 27 9.89 -16.98 6.74
N LEU A 28 10.63 -16.25 5.90
CA LEU A 28 10.14 -15.08 5.18
C LEU A 28 9.42 -15.52 3.91
N LEU A 29 8.13 -15.23 3.82
CA LEU A 29 7.25 -15.73 2.75
C LEU A 29 7.06 -14.69 1.65
N SER A 30 6.86 -13.43 2.03
CA SER A 30 6.69 -12.31 1.10
C SER A 30 7.03 -11.01 1.82
N SER A 31 7.49 -10.00 1.09
CA SER A 31 7.81 -8.69 1.64
C SER A 31 7.35 -7.56 0.72
N CYS A 32 7.29 -6.37 1.28
CA CYS A 32 7.19 -5.11 0.56
C CYS A 32 7.59 -3.96 1.51
N GLU A 33 7.62 -2.76 0.98
CA GLU A 33 7.72 -1.55 1.78
C GLU A 33 6.59 -0.60 1.49
N THR A 34 6.28 0.24 2.48
CA THR A 34 5.32 1.32 2.32
C THR A 34 5.96 2.66 2.65
N PHE A 35 5.62 3.67 1.86
CA PHE A 35 6.08 5.05 2.03
C PHE A 35 4.92 5.93 2.46
N TYR A 36 5.10 6.63 3.56
CA TYR A 36 4.18 7.67 4.01
C TYR A 36 4.27 8.88 3.07
N LYS A 37 3.12 9.36 2.59
CA LYS A 37 3.04 10.58 1.76
C LYS A 37 1.92 11.50 2.24
N ARG A 38 2.27 12.75 2.56
CA ARG A 38 1.29 13.85 2.61
C ARG A 38 0.85 14.15 1.18
N SER A 39 -0.46 14.16 0.98
CA SER A 39 -1.11 14.33 -0.32
C SER A 39 -2.29 15.31 -0.19
N TRP A 40 -2.86 15.70 -1.32
CA TRP A 40 -4.03 16.57 -1.37
C TRP A 40 -5.14 15.90 -2.17
N ILE A 41 -6.38 16.09 -1.75
CA ILE A 41 -7.57 15.72 -2.53
C ILE A 41 -8.42 16.94 -2.78
N CYS A 42 -9.13 16.92 -3.90
CA CYS A 42 -10.14 17.91 -4.23
C CYS A 42 -11.49 17.19 -4.37
N ASP A 43 -12.52 17.68 -3.70
CA ASP A 43 -13.88 17.17 -3.89
C ASP A 43 -14.56 17.77 -5.14
N ARG A 44 -15.80 17.37 -5.42
CA ARG A 44 -16.54 17.85 -6.60
C ARG A 44 -16.92 19.33 -6.53
N ASN A 45 -16.90 19.93 -5.34
CA ASN A 45 -17.21 21.34 -5.12
C ASN A 45 -15.95 22.21 -5.18
N GLY A 46 -14.77 21.63 -5.42
CA GLY A 46 -13.49 22.34 -5.44
C GLY A 46 -12.83 22.47 -4.06
N ASN A 47 -13.36 21.84 -3.01
CA ASN A 47 -12.76 21.92 -1.68
C ASN A 47 -11.50 21.05 -1.64
N VAL A 48 -10.40 21.64 -1.20
CA VAL A 48 -9.11 20.98 -1.11
C VAL A 48 -8.79 20.63 0.34
N ALA A 49 -8.38 19.38 0.59
CA ALA A 49 -7.99 18.91 1.90
C ALA A 49 -6.64 18.17 1.85
N SER A 50 -5.83 18.36 2.90
CA SER A 50 -4.63 17.57 3.10
C SER A 50 -4.99 16.19 3.68
N VAL A 51 -4.33 15.16 3.17
CA VAL A 51 -4.60 13.76 3.50
C VAL A 51 -3.31 12.96 3.51
N ILE A 52 -3.39 11.73 3.98
CA ILE A 52 -2.29 10.76 3.92
C ILE A 52 -2.59 9.71 2.86
N THR A 53 -1.55 9.33 2.12
CA THR A 53 -1.55 8.21 1.17
C THR A 53 -0.31 7.36 1.38
N HIS A 54 -0.46 6.04 1.38
CA HIS A 54 0.68 5.12 1.47
C HIS A 54 1.07 4.59 0.09
N GLY A 55 2.32 4.79 -0.32
CA GLY A 55 2.86 4.17 -1.53
C GLY A 55 3.43 2.79 -1.21
N ILE A 56 2.94 1.73 -1.86
CA ILE A 56 3.45 0.36 -1.69
C ILE A 56 4.45 0.08 -2.82
N ALA A 57 5.63 -0.41 -2.47
CA ALA A 57 6.68 -0.76 -3.41
C ALA A 57 7.26 -2.15 -3.14
N SER A 58 7.94 -2.69 -4.16
CA SER A 58 8.72 -3.92 -4.11
C SER A 58 8.00 -5.13 -3.50
N VAL A 59 6.72 -5.31 -3.85
CA VAL A 59 5.97 -6.52 -3.48
C VAL A 59 6.66 -7.74 -4.08
N TYR A 60 7.26 -8.56 -3.22
CA TYR A 60 8.10 -9.66 -3.63
C TYR A 60 7.73 -10.95 -2.90
N THR A 61 7.81 -12.05 -3.63
CA THR A 61 7.73 -13.43 -3.12
C THR A 61 8.82 -14.22 -3.83
N ASP A 62 9.64 -14.93 -3.05
CA ASP A 62 10.66 -15.86 -3.56
C ASP A 62 10.01 -16.84 -4.54
N SER A 63 10.69 -17.14 -5.65
CA SER A 63 10.16 -17.98 -6.72
C SER A 63 9.65 -19.33 -6.23
N ARG A 64 10.29 -19.91 -5.21
CA ARG A 64 9.91 -21.20 -4.58
C ARG A 64 8.55 -21.15 -3.89
N TYR A 65 8.10 -19.96 -3.51
CA TYR A 65 6.84 -19.73 -2.77
C TYR A 65 5.76 -19.03 -3.62
N ARG A 66 6.05 -18.69 -4.88
CA ARG A 66 5.06 -18.10 -5.80
C ARG A 66 3.94 -19.09 -6.09
N GLY A 67 2.78 -18.56 -6.48
CA GLY A 67 1.57 -19.35 -6.74
C GLY A 67 0.85 -19.88 -5.49
N ARG A 68 1.42 -19.71 -4.29
CA ARG A 68 0.84 -20.18 -3.01
C ARG A 68 0.03 -19.13 -2.25
N GLY A 69 -0.19 -17.96 -2.86
CA GLY A 69 -1.03 -16.90 -2.29
C GLY A 69 -0.39 -16.00 -1.22
N TYR A 70 0.91 -16.15 -0.93
CA TYR A 70 1.57 -15.35 0.12
C TYR A 70 1.60 -13.85 -0.16
N ALA A 71 1.86 -13.41 -1.40
CA ALA A 71 1.75 -12.01 -1.75
C ALA A 71 0.32 -11.48 -1.56
N SER A 72 -0.71 -12.25 -1.94
CA SER A 72 -2.10 -11.87 -1.71
C SER A 72 -2.42 -11.75 -0.22
N ARG A 73 -1.90 -12.67 0.59
CA ARG A 73 -2.03 -12.62 2.04
C ARG A 73 -1.37 -11.37 2.62
N LEU A 74 -0.13 -11.06 2.23
CA LEU A 74 0.58 -9.84 2.65
C LEU A 74 -0.24 -8.58 2.31
N MET A 75 -0.69 -8.46 1.06
CA MET A 75 -1.49 -7.31 0.62
C MET A 75 -2.81 -7.17 1.39
N ASN A 76 -3.44 -8.29 1.76
CA ASN A 76 -4.66 -8.27 2.58
C ASN A 76 -4.42 -7.82 4.03
N GLU A 77 -3.26 -8.11 4.62
CA GLU A 77 -2.92 -7.57 5.94
C GLU A 77 -2.60 -6.08 5.86
N LEU A 78 -1.84 -5.65 4.85
CA LEU A 78 -1.55 -4.22 4.62
C LEU A 78 -2.83 -3.40 4.47
N ALA A 79 -3.79 -3.93 3.72
CA ALA A 79 -5.09 -3.30 3.55
C ALA A 79 -5.82 -2.97 4.85
N ARG A 80 -5.60 -3.78 5.90
CA ARG A 80 -6.21 -3.60 7.22
C ARG A 80 -5.41 -2.63 8.08
N VAL A 81 -4.09 -2.63 7.94
CA VAL A 81 -3.15 -1.87 8.81
C VAL A 81 -2.93 -0.44 8.32
N LEU A 82 -2.77 -0.23 7.01
CA LEU A 82 -2.43 1.08 6.45
C LEU A 82 -3.42 2.22 6.74
N PRO A 83 -4.73 1.99 6.94
CA PRO A 83 -5.65 3.07 7.33
C PRO A 83 -5.29 3.78 8.65
N THR A 84 -4.60 3.09 9.56
CA THR A 84 -4.21 3.61 10.88
C THR A 84 -2.69 3.72 11.07
N TRP A 85 -1.91 3.13 10.16
CA TRP A 85 -0.45 3.16 10.23
C TRP A 85 0.12 4.55 9.98
N GLN A 86 0.98 5.02 10.89
CA GLN A 86 1.63 6.34 10.85
C GLN A 86 0.64 7.52 10.75
N ILE A 87 -0.54 7.33 11.33
CA ILE A 87 -1.54 8.38 11.48
C ILE A 87 -1.51 8.82 12.93
N ASP A 88 -1.15 10.08 13.16
CA ASP A 88 -1.31 10.71 14.46
C ASP A 88 -2.80 10.96 14.70
N GLN A 89 -3.36 10.40 15.77
CA GLN A 89 -4.77 10.58 16.10
C GLN A 89 -5.09 12.00 16.58
N SER A 90 -4.07 12.79 16.95
CA SER A 90 -4.22 14.21 17.27
C SER A 90 -4.30 15.09 16.01
N GLU A 91 -3.76 14.63 14.88
CA GLU A 91 -3.95 15.27 13.59
C GLU A 91 -5.33 14.87 13.02
N GLN A 92 -6.16 15.83 12.61
CA GLN A 92 -7.42 15.56 11.88
C GLN A 92 -7.19 15.06 10.43
N VAL A 93 -6.04 14.44 10.16
CA VAL A 93 -5.63 13.99 8.83
C VAL A 93 -5.88 12.50 8.70
N LYS A 94 -6.64 12.11 7.67
CA LYS A 94 -7.00 10.71 7.43
C LYS A 94 -6.11 10.08 6.35
N CYS A 95 -5.80 8.80 6.51
CA CYS A 95 -5.32 7.97 5.42
C CYS A 95 -6.50 7.65 4.49
N VAL A 96 -6.45 8.12 3.25
CA VAL A 96 -7.56 7.98 2.29
C VAL A 96 -7.24 7.04 1.14
N ALA A 97 -5.97 6.66 0.97
CA ALA A 97 -5.57 5.78 -0.11
C ALA A 97 -4.26 5.04 0.15
N SER A 98 -4.08 3.95 -0.60
CA SER A 98 -2.76 3.39 -0.91
C SER A 98 -2.60 3.23 -2.41
N VAL A 99 -1.37 3.44 -2.89
CA VAL A 99 -1.01 3.42 -4.31
C VAL A 99 0.15 2.50 -4.60
N LEU A 100 0.15 1.86 -5.77
CA LEU A 100 1.31 1.12 -6.26
C LEU A 100 1.38 1.17 -7.78
N PHE A 101 2.59 1.00 -8.31
CA PHE A 101 2.84 0.82 -9.73
C PHE A 101 3.19 -0.63 -9.99
N SER A 102 2.60 -1.24 -11.01
CA SER A 102 2.93 -2.61 -11.33
C SER A 102 2.71 -2.98 -12.79
N ASP A 103 3.66 -3.76 -13.30
CA ASP A 103 3.64 -4.37 -14.62
C ASP A 103 3.01 -5.78 -14.63
N ILE A 104 2.68 -6.34 -13.46
CA ILE A 104 1.96 -7.62 -13.44
C ILE A 104 0.50 -7.40 -13.84
N GLY A 105 -0.03 -8.31 -14.65
CA GLY A 105 -1.29 -8.12 -15.38
C GLY A 105 -2.48 -7.61 -14.55
N ARG A 106 -3.44 -6.98 -15.24
CA ARG A 106 -4.56 -6.20 -14.67
C ARG A 106 -5.50 -6.96 -13.71
N GLY A 107 -5.34 -8.26 -13.55
CA GLY A 107 -6.19 -9.08 -12.69
C GLY A 107 -5.75 -9.13 -11.23
N TYR A 108 -4.44 -9.08 -10.95
CA TYR A 108 -3.93 -9.44 -9.62
C TYR A 108 -4.38 -8.47 -8.52
N TYR A 109 -4.00 -7.21 -8.62
CA TYR A 109 -4.33 -6.18 -7.63
C TYR A 109 -5.83 -5.85 -7.60
N ARG A 110 -6.52 -5.97 -8.75
CA ARG A 110 -7.97 -5.80 -8.86
C ARG A 110 -8.74 -6.74 -7.94
N ARG A 111 -8.36 -8.02 -7.87
CA ARG A 111 -9.01 -9.00 -6.98
C ARG A 111 -8.77 -8.70 -5.50
N LEU A 112 -7.76 -7.91 -5.17
CA LEU A 112 -7.40 -7.53 -3.81
C LEU A 112 -7.97 -6.16 -3.41
N GLY A 113 -8.79 -5.53 -4.27
CA GLY A 113 -9.44 -4.25 -4.00
C GLY A 113 -8.65 -3.00 -4.39
N TRP A 114 -7.55 -3.15 -5.13
CA TRP A 114 -6.88 -2.02 -5.79
C TRP A 114 -7.43 -1.86 -7.20
N HIS A 115 -7.88 -0.67 -7.53
CA HIS A 115 -8.47 -0.35 -8.83
C HIS A 115 -7.44 0.34 -9.75
N PRO A 116 -7.45 0.05 -11.06
CA PRO A 116 -6.58 0.75 -11.99
C PRO A 116 -7.07 2.20 -12.14
N PHE A 117 -6.14 3.16 -12.05
CA PHE A 117 -6.42 4.59 -12.25
C PHE A 117 -5.80 5.11 -13.55
N LEU A 118 -4.59 4.65 -13.87
CA LEU A 118 -3.91 4.80 -15.16
C LEU A 118 -3.35 3.42 -15.55
N ASP A 119 -2.69 3.30 -16.71
CA ASP A 119 -2.25 1.99 -17.22
C ASP A 119 -1.48 1.13 -16.22
N LYS A 120 -0.65 1.75 -15.38
CA LYS A 120 0.19 1.06 -14.40
C LYS A 120 -0.08 1.42 -12.94
N LEU A 121 -0.93 2.43 -12.69
CA LEU A 121 -1.19 2.96 -11.36
C LEU A 121 -2.44 2.31 -10.75
N TRP A 122 -2.27 1.74 -9.57
CA TRP A 122 -3.31 1.06 -8.80
C TRP A 122 -3.59 1.84 -7.52
N LEU A 123 -4.88 2.02 -7.20
CA LEU A 123 -5.36 2.81 -6.06
C LEU A 123 -6.37 2.02 -5.23
N ARG A 124 -6.24 2.05 -3.90
CA ARG A 124 -7.25 1.52 -2.97
C ARG A 124 -7.58 2.52 -1.89
N GLY A 125 -8.87 2.81 -1.71
CA GLY A 125 -9.39 3.71 -0.67
C GLY A 125 -10.88 3.99 -0.87
N PRO A 126 -11.56 4.69 0.06
CA PRO A 126 -12.94 5.13 -0.12
C PRO A 126 -13.14 6.13 -1.27
N LEU A 127 -12.05 6.72 -1.77
CA LEU A 127 -12.08 7.68 -2.86
C LEU A 127 -12.53 7.03 -4.17
N ARG A 128 -13.70 7.45 -4.66
CA ARG A 128 -14.09 7.26 -6.06
C ARG A 128 -13.50 8.41 -6.87
N VAL A 129 -12.36 8.17 -7.50
CA VAL A 129 -11.77 9.18 -8.38
C VAL A 129 -12.64 9.31 -9.64
N ALA A 130 -12.91 10.54 -10.07
CA ALA A 130 -13.60 10.78 -11.33
C ALA A 130 -12.81 10.13 -12.47
N ARG A 131 -13.47 9.37 -13.34
CA ARG A 131 -12.82 8.85 -14.54
C ARG A 131 -12.40 10.06 -15.39
N PRO A 132 -11.18 10.10 -15.94
CA PRO A 132 -10.84 11.11 -16.92
C PRO A 132 -11.84 11.01 -18.07
N SER A 133 -12.41 12.15 -18.48
CA SER A 133 -13.08 12.26 -19.77
C SER A 133 -12.04 11.95 -20.84
N LEU A 134 -12.31 10.92 -21.64
CA LEU A 134 -11.61 10.73 -22.91
C LEU A 134 -12.11 11.78 -23.91
#